data_AF-A0AAE8L5K3-F1
#
_entry.id   AF-A0AAE8L5K3-F1
#
_cell.length_a   1.000
_cell.length_b   1.000
_cell.length_c   1.000
_cell.angle_alpha   90.00
_cell.angle_beta   90.00
_cell.angle_gamma   90.00
#
_symmetry.space_group_name_H-M   'P 1'
#
loop_
_entity.id
_entity.type
_entity.pdbx_description
1 polymer ?
#
loop_
_entity_poly.entity_id
_entity_poly.type
_entity_poly.pdbx_seq_one_letter_code
_entity_poly.pdbx_strand_id
1 'polypeptide(L)'
;MTGTNIPLGSKEDETAVGSRTDALAADLVVARIETLLQVLRRRRTELKAQIANLQSVQPSAETRLTELTAALVGQMSDSVAHLNLLVDQAELFVQELTRDAPSA
;
A
#
# COMPACT_ATOMS: atom_id res chain seq x y z
N MET A 1 44.35 -7.05 -44.17
CA MET A 1 43.75 -6.47 -42.95
C MET A 1 42.26 -6.33 -43.18
N THR A 2 41.48 -7.28 -42.72
CA THR A 2 40.01 -7.26 -42.77
C THR A 2 39.51 -6.55 -41.52
N GLY A 3 39.01 -5.33 -41.71
CA GLY A 3 38.36 -4.55 -40.64
C GLY A 3 37.03 -5.19 -40.28
N THR A 4 36.90 -5.63 -39.03
CA THR A 4 35.63 -6.10 -38.45
C THR A 4 34.73 -4.90 -38.23
N ASN A 5 33.65 -4.78 -39.01
CA ASN A 5 32.56 -3.85 -38.74
C ASN A 5 31.78 -4.35 -37.52
N ILE A 6 31.89 -3.66 -36.40
CA ILE A 6 31.01 -3.87 -35.24
C ILE A 6 29.65 -3.25 -35.60
N PRO A 7 28.53 -3.98 -35.56
CA PRO A 7 27.22 -3.38 -35.74
C PRO A 7 26.93 -2.50 -34.53
N LEU A 8 26.77 -1.20 -34.77
CA LEU A 8 26.22 -0.25 -33.81
C LEU A 8 24.79 -0.71 -33.46
N GLY A 9 24.61 -1.19 -32.22
CA GLY A 9 23.30 -1.51 -31.68
C GLY A 9 22.37 -0.31 -31.81
N SER A 10 21.24 -0.53 -32.47
CA SER A 10 20.25 0.50 -32.77
C SER A 10 19.65 1.05 -31.48
N LYS A 11 19.60 2.39 -31.36
CA LYS A 11 18.86 3.13 -30.33
C LYS A 11 17.38 2.72 -30.21
N GLU A 12 16.83 2.01 -31.20
CA GLU A 12 15.46 1.50 -31.19
C GLU A 12 15.25 0.43 -30.10
N ASP A 13 16.26 -0.39 -29.79
CA ASP A 13 16.14 -1.45 -28.77
C ASP A 13 15.99 -0.87 -27.35
N GLU A 14 16.67 0.23 -27.04
CA GLU A 14 16.58 0.89 -25.73
C GLU A 14 15.18 1.49 -25.47
N THR A 15 14.56 2.06 -26.51
CA THR A 15 13.19 2.62 -26.41
C THR A 15 12.11 1.54 -26.29
N ALA A 16 12.30 0.39 -26.93
CA ALA A 16 11.41 -0.76 -26.82
C ALA A 16 11.52 -1.43 -25.44
N VAL A 17 12.72 -1.50 -24.87
CA VAL A 17 12.94 -1.98 -23.50
C VAL A 17 12.32 -1.03 -22.47
N GLY A 18 12.50 0.29 -22.62
CA GLY A 18 11.89 1.30 -21.74
C GLY A 18 10.36 1.26 -21.72
N SER A 19 9.72 1.20 -22.90
CA SER A 19 8.26 1.09 -23.00
C SER A 19 7.70 -0.21 -22.42
N ARG A 20 8.46 -1.32 -22.50
CA ARG A 20 8.08 -2.61 -21.90
C ARG A 20 8.21 -2.58 -20.37
N THR A 21 9.23 -1.90 -19.83
CA THR A 21 9.37 -1.71 -18.38
C THR A 21 8.28 -0.80 -17.82
N ASP A 22 7.88 0.24 -18.56
CA ASP A 22 6.80 1.14 -18.15
C ASP A 22 5.43 0.43 -18.15
N ALA A 23 5.18 -0.43 -19.15
CA ALA A 23 3.97 -1.27 -19.19
C ALA A 23 3.91 -2.27 -18.02
N LEU A 24 5.03 -2.94 -17.72
CA LEU A 24 5.13 -3.85 -16.57
C LEU A 24 4.96 -3.11 -15.23
N ALA A 25 5.48 -1.89 -15.12
CA ALA A 25 5.28 -1.04 -13.94
C ALA A 25 3.81 -0.62 -13.78
N ALA A 26 3.14 -0.26 -14.88
CA ALA A 26 1.72 0.06 -14.87
C ALA A 26 0.86 -1.15 -14.46
N ASP A 27 1.15 -2.34 -14.99
CA ASP A 27 0.46 -3.59 -14.64
C ASP A 27 0.65 -3.94 -13.15
N LEU A 28 1.85 -3.73 -12.60
CA LEU A 28 2.13 -3.95 -11.19
C LEU A 28 1.33 -2.98 -10.29
N VAL A 29 1.23 -1.71 -10.69
CA VAL A 29 0.41 -0.71 -9.99
C VAL A 29 -1.07 -1.09 -10.01
N VAL A 30 -1.59 -1.51 -11.16
CA VAL A 30 -2.98 -1.98 -11.30
C VAL A 30 -3.24 -3.19 -10.41
N ALA A 31 -2.37 -4.20 -10.44
CA ALA A 31 -2.49 -5.40 -9.59
C ALA A 31 -2.47 -5.05 -8.09
N ARG A 32 -1.65 -4.06 -7.71
CA ARG A 32 -1.59 -3.58 -6.32
C ARG A 32 -2.87 -2.88 -5.91
N ILE A 33 -3.43 -2.04 -6.78
CA ILE A 33 -4.72 -1.35 -6.56
C ILE A 33 -5.86 -2.36 -6.44
N GLU A 34 -5.91 -3.38 -7.30
CA GLU A 34 -6.93 -4.43 -7.23
C GLU A 34 -6.87 -5.21 -5.93
N THR A 35 -5.66 -5.55 -5.47
CA THR A 35 -5.44 -6.21 -4.18
C THR A 35 -5.94 -5.34 -3.03
N LEU A 36 -5.62 -4.05 -3.03
CA LEU A 36 -6.11 -3.11 -2.02
C LEU A 36 -7.64 -3.00 -2.05
N LEU A 37 -8.25 -2.94 -3.23
CA LEU A 37 -9.71 -2.91 -3.39
C LEU A 37 -10.36 -4.18 -2.84
N GLN A 38 -9.78 -5.37 -3.03
CA GLN A 38 -10.29 -6.61 -2.46
C GLN A 38 -10.25 -6.58 -0.93
N VAL A 39 -9.14 -6.14 -0.34
CA VAL A 39 -9.00 -5.98 1.12
C VAL A 39 -10.04 -5.00 1.66
N LEU A 40 -10.23 -3.86 1.01
CA LEU A 40 -11.22 -2.85 1.40
C LEU A 40 -12.66 -3.40 1.30
N ARG A 41 -12.99 -4.13 0.23
CA ARG A 41 -14.31 -4.76 0.07
C ARG A 41 -14.60 -5.78 1.17
N ARG A 42 -13.62 -6.61 1.51
CA ARG A 42 -13.73 -7.58 2.61
C ARG A 42 -13.99 -6.86 3.94
N ARG A 43 -13.17 -5.86 4.25
CA ARG A 43 -13.29 -5.10 5.51
C ARG A 43 -14.63 -4.35 5.63
N ARG A 44 -15.14 -3.82 4.51
CA ARG A 44 -16.48 -3.22 4.44
C ARG A 44 -17.58 -4.23 4.77
N THR A 45 -17.51 -5.43 4.22
CA THR A 45 -18.50 -6.49 4.50
C THR A 45 -18.48 -6.90 5.97
N GLU A 46 -17.28 -7.03 6.54
CA GLU A 46 -17.09 -7.42 7.93
C GLU A 46 -17.61 -6.35 8.91
N LEU A 47 -17.32 -5.07 8.66
CA LEU A 47 -17.91 -3.96 9.42
C LEU A 47 -19.43 -3.92 9.34
N LYS A 48 -20.00 -4.17 8.15
CA LYS A 48 -21.46 -4.22 7.98
C LYS A 48 -22.09 -5.34 8.82
N ALA A 49 -21.43 -6.51 8.90
CA ALA A 49 -21.89 -7.62 9.74
C ALA A 49 -21.78 -7.30 11.23
N GLN A 50 -20.69 -6.67 11.66
CA GLN A 50 -20.50 -6.23 13.06
C GLN A 50 -21.56 -5.21 13.48
N ILE A 51 -21.86 -4.23 12.62
CA ILE A 51 -22.92 -3.24 12.85
C ILE A 51 -24.29 -3.93 12.98
N ALA A 52 -24.61 -4.86 12.08
CA ALA A 52 -25.88 -5.59 12.15
C ALA A 52 -25.99 -6.43 13.43
N ASN A 53 -24.88 -7.05 13.87
CA ASN A 53 -24.83 -7.82 15.11
C ASN A 53 -25.08 -6.93 16.34
N LEU A 54 -24.39 -5.78 16.43
CA LEU A 54 -24.59 -4.79 17.49
C LEU A 54 -26.01 -4.21 17.52
N GLN A 55 -26.63 -4.05 16.35
CA GLN A 55 -28.03 -3.62 16.25
C GLN A 55 -29.02 -4.70 16.71
N SER A 56 -28.70 -5.98 16.49
CA SER A 56 -29.56 -7.13 16.83
C SER A 56 -29.54 -7.52 18.31
N VAL A 57 -28.43 -7.28 19.02
CA VAL A 57 -28.36 -7.44 20.47
C VAL A 57 -29.00 -6.21 21.09
N GLN A 58 -30.04 -6.35 21.92
CA GLN A 58 -30.66 -5.23 22.64
C GLN A 58 -30.19 -5.23 24.10
N PRO A 59 -29.01 -4.67 24.44
CA PRO A 59 -28.63 -4.46 25.81
C PRO A 59 -29.09 -3.06 26.25
N SER A 60 -29.06 -2.78 27.55
CA SER A 60 -29.38 -1.45 28.06
C SER A 60 -28.49 -0.41 27.36
N ALA A 61 -28.98 0.82 27.18
CA ALA A 61 -28.24 1.89 26.50
C ALA A 61 -26.81 2.08 27.06
N GLU A 62 -26.62 1.77 28.34
CA GLU A 62 -25.36 1.82 29.06
C GLU A 62 -24.36 0.74 28.58
N THR A 63 -24.78 -0.52 28.45
CA THR A 63 -23.93 -1.60 27.94
C THR A 63 -23.55 -1.38 26.47
N ARG A 64 -24.46 -0.86 25.63
CA ARG A 64 -24.12 -0.47 24.24
C ARG A 64 -23.07 0.63 24.21
N LEU A 65 -23.18 1.62 25.10
CA LEU A 65 -22.22 2.72 25.20
C LEU A 65 -20.84 2.21 25.62
N THR A 66 -20.78 1.28 26.58
CA THR A 66 -19.52 0.66 27.01
C THR A 66 -18.86 -0.12 25.87
N GLU A 67 -19.63 -0.95 25.15
CA GLU A 67 -19.12 -1.73 24.01
C GLU A 67 -18.65 -0.84 22.85
N LEU A 68 -19.41 0.19 22.51
CA LEU A 68 -19.03 1.16 21.47
C LEU A 68 -17.78 1.96 21.86
N THR A 69 -17.66 2.33 23.14
CA THR A 69 -16.48 3.05 23.64
C THR A 69 -15.25 2.15 23.58
N ALA A 70 -15.37 0.89 24.01
CA ALA A 70 -14.27 -0.08 23.93
C ALA A 70 -13.85 -0.35 22.48
N ALA A 71 -14.82 -0.52 21.58
CA ALA A 71 -14.56 -0.72 20.15
C ALA A 71 -13.89 0.50 19.51
N LEU A 72 -14.35 1.72 19.83
CA LEU A 72 -13.75 2.96 19.34
C LEU A 72 -12.32 3.12 19.84
N VAL A 73 -12.06 2.87 21.13
CA VAL A 73 -10.70 2.90 21.70
C VAL A 73 -9.80 1.90 20.98
N GLY A 74 -10.25 0.66 20.77
CA GLY A 74 -9.49 -0.34 20.02
C GLY A 74 -9.15 0.11 18.60
N GLN A 75 -10.14 0.65 17.86
CA GLN A 75 -9.92 1.16 16.51
C GLN A 75 -8.96 2.37 16.48
N MET A 76 -9.06 3.27 17.45
CA MET A 76 -8.14 4.40 17.57
C MET A 76 -6.73 3.94 17.89
N SER A 77 -6.56 2.97 18.80
CA SER A 77 -5.25 2.37 19.11
C SER A 77 -4.63 1.69 17.89
N ASP A 78 -5.40 0.90 17.15
CA ASP A 78 -4.94 0.27 15.90
C ASP A 78 -4.53 1.31 14.86
N SER A 79 -5.30 2.40 14.74
CA SER A 79 -5.01 3.49 13.80
C SER A 79 -3.72 4.22 14.17
N VAL A 80 -3.49 4.50 15.46
CA VAL A 80 -2.24 5.10 15.96
C VAL A 80 -1.05 4.18 15.70
N ALA A 81 -1.19 2.88 16.00
CA ALA A 81 -0.13 1.91 15.72
C ALA A 81 0.22 1.86 14.22
N HIS A 82 -0.79 1.92 13.35
CA HIS A 82 -0.58 1.94 11.91
C HIS A 82 0.10 3.23 11.42
N LEU A 83 -0.29 4.40 11.97
CA LEU A 83 0.35 5.67 11.65
C LEU A 83 1.83 5.68 12.07
N ASN A 84 2.14 5.18 13.26
CA ASN A 84 3.53 5.08 13.72
C ASN A 84 4.36 4.21 12.78
N LEU A 85 3.83 3.06 12.34
CA LEU A 85 4.51 2.21 11.36
C LEU A 85 4.80 2.95 10.05
N LEU A 86 3.85 3.75 9.55
CA LEU A 86 4.04 4.54 8.33
C LEU A 86 5.09 5.64 8.52
N VAL A 87 5.14 6.27 9.69
CA VAL A 87 6.18 7.24 10.04
C VAL A 87 7.55 6.56 10.07
N ASP A 88 7.69 5.43 10.75
CA ASP A 88 8.95 4.67 10.83
C ASP A 88 9.45 4.27 9.43
N GLN A 89 8.54 3.83 8.55
CA GLN A 89 8.86 3.50 7.16
C GLN A 89 9.33 4.72 6.36
N ALA A 90 8.68 5.86 6.54
CA ALA A 90 9.06 7.10 5.86
C ALA A 90 10.43 7.61 6.36
N GLU A 91 10.71 7.52 7.65
CA GLU A 91 12.00 7.89 8.22
C GLU A 91 13.13 6.99 7.70
N LEU A 92 12.92 5.67 7.65
CA LEU A 92 13.88 4.73 7.05
C LEU A 92 14.14 5.05 5.59
N PHE A 93 13.10 5.34 4.81
CA PHE A 93 13.26 5.70 3.39
C PHE A 93 14.06 7.00 3.21
N VAL A 94 13.81 8.02 4.05
CA VAL A 94 14.59 9.27 4.03
C VAL A 94 16.06 9.01 4.38
N GLN A 95 16.33 8.15 5.36
CA GLN A 95 17.70 7.76 5.74
C GLN A 95 18.42 7.03 4.60
N GLU A 96 17.74 6.13 3.89
CA GLU A 96 18.30 5.44 2.72
C GLU A 96 18.63 6.44 1.60
N LEU A 97 17.72 7.36 1.28
CA LEU A 97 17.96 8.41 0.27
C LEU A 97 19.12 9.35 0.62
N THR A 98 19.27 9.71 1.89
CA THR A 98 20.40 10.56 2.35
C THR A 98 21.71 9.80 2.42
N ARG A 99 21.67 8.48 2.61
CA ARG A 99 22.85 7.61 2.58
C ARG A 99 23.39 7.38 1.16
N ASP A 100 22.51 7.34 0.15
CA ASP A 100 22.88 7.19 -1.27
C ASP A 100 23.19 8.52 -1.98
N ALA A 101 23.07 9.66 -1.29
CA ALA A 101 23.54 10.93 -1.80
C ALA A 101 25.08 10.95 -1.82
N PRO A 102 25.75 11.10 -2.98
CA PRO A 102 27.20 11.23 -3.02
C PRO A 102 27.60 12.49 -2.24
N SER A 103 28.51 12.34 -1.28
CA SER A 103 29.15 13.48 -0.62
C SER A 103 29.77 14.37 -1.68
N ALA A 104 29.25 15.59 -1.83
CA ALA A 104 29.88 16.65 -2.59
C ALA A 104 31.20 17.07 -1.94
#